data_AF-A0A6B2HAH7-F1
#
_entry.id   AF-A0A6B2HAH7-F1
#
_cell.length_a   1.000
_cell.length_b   1.000
_cell.length_c   1.000
_cell.angle_alpha   90.00
_cell.angle_beta   90.00
_cell.angle_gamma   90.00
#
_symmetry.space_group_name_H-M   'P 1'
#
loop_
_entity.id
_entity.type
_entity.pdbx_description
1 polymer ?
#
loop_
_entity_poly.entity_id
_entity_poly.type
_entity_poly.pdbx_seq_one_letter_code
_entity_poly.pdbx_strand_id
1 'polypeptide(L)'
;MRTFFTKTLAFASAVILLSSCAGSYKSITPENMHYEVKSESNGVVLQYRLGVLGEHGNKKYVKKESKNFIKVAAVKLTNNTANTIDVSNDVKFFSGPNQFSSLEPKLAHARLKQSVPIYLLYTLLTPLRLSETTYVNGIKQETRVIFPVGLIVGPGITLYNMITAGTANNKLLSDLQKYSVLNKQIAPGETLHGIVVIPNGGYNPLSIKVGEEELQTKQ
;
A
#
# COMPACT_ATOMS: atom_id res chain seq x y z
N MET A 1 31.12 -28.70 12.80
CA MET A 1 30.73 -27.84 11.66
C MET A 1 29.27 -28.06 11.21
N ARG A 2 28.85 -29.31 10.94
CA ARG A 2 27.51 -29.62 10.41
C ARG A 2 26.32 -29.19 11.31
N THR A 3 26.48 -29.24 12.63
CA THR A 3 25.47 -28.82 13.64
C THR A 3 25.37 -27.31 13.83
N PHE A 4 26.46 -26.57 13.61
CA PHE A 4 26.47 -25.12 13.68
C PHE A 4 25.77 -24.53 12.45
N PHE A 5 26.07 -25.08 11.26
CA PHE A 5 25.48 -24.66 9.98
C PHE A 5 23.97 -24.96 9.86
N THR A 6 23.50 -26.06 10.44
CA THR A 6 22.07 -26.41 10.48
C THR A 6 21.27 -25.53 11.46
N LYS A 7 21.85 -25.17 12.61
CA LYS A 7 21.22 -24.27 13.58
C LYS A 7 21.11 -22.83 13.03
N THR A 8 22.14 -22.32 12.37
CA THR A 8 22.06 -20.99 11.71
C THR A 8 21.07 -20.97 10.55
N LEU A 9 20.98 -22.03 9.75
CA LEU A 9 20.00 -22.13 8.67
C LEU A 9 18.56 -22.18 9.19
N ALA A 10 18.29 -22.94 10.26
CA ALA A 10 16.98 -23.00 10.90
C ALA A 10 16.57 -21.64 11.51
N PHE A 11 17.51 -20.95 12.16
CA PHE A 11 17.27 -19.62 12.71
C PHE A 11 16.98 -18.59 11.61
N ALA A 12 17.77 -18.57 10.53
CA ALA A 12 17.52 -17.69 9.38
C ALA A 12 16.15 -17.97 8.73
N SER A 13 15.76 -19.24 8.63
CA SER A 13 14.45 -19.64 8.10
C SER A 13 13.30 -19.13 8.98
N ALA A 14 13.44 -19.22 10.31
CA ALA A 14 12.45 -18.68 11.25
C ALA A 14 12.30 -17.16 11.13
N VAL A 15 13.41 -16.43 10.99
CA VAL A 15 13.39 -14.96 10.80
C VAL A 15 12.69 -14.57 9.49
N ILE A 16 12.90 -15.33 8.41
CA ILE A 16 12.21 -15.12 7.13
C ILE A 16 10.70 -15.36 7.26
N LEU A 17 10.29 -16.42 7.97
CA LEU A 17 8.88 -16.76 8.16
C LEU A 17 8.12 -15.77 9.05
N LEU A 18 8.79 -15.19 10.06
CA LEU A 18 8.22 -14.20 10.96
C LEU A 18 8.08 -12.81 10.32
N SER A 19 8.95 -12.47 9.37
CA SER A 19 8.90 -11.19 8.66
C SER A 19 7.94 -11.19 7.45
N SER A 20 7.46 -12.36 7.02
CA SER A 20 6.54 -12.46 5.88
C SER A 20 5.06 -12.28 6.23
N CYS A 21 4.65 -12.28 7.50
CA CYS A 21 3.24 -12.15 7.93
C CYS A 21 2.53 -10.93 7.32
N ALA A 22 1.25 -11.08 6.94
CA ALA A 22 0.39 -10.05 6.37
C ALA A 22 0.32 -8.79 7.24
N GLY A 23 0.34 -7.63 6.58
CA GLY A 23 0.15 -6.35 7.26
C GLY A 23 -1.32 -5.95 7.24
N SER A 24 -1.81 -5.33 8.31
CA SER A 24 -3.09 -4.62 8.27
C SER A 24 -2.97 -3.31 7.46
N TYR A 25 -4.11 -2.75 7.08
CA TYR A 25 -4.19 -1.43 6.43
C TYR A 25 -4.82 -0.41 7.37
N LYS A 26 -4.19 0.76 7.45
CA LYS A 26 -4.66 1.95 8.16
C LYS A 26 -5.05 3.01 7.14
N SER A 27 -6.25 3.55 7.27
CA SER A 27 -6.81 4.52 6.31
C SER A 27 -6.00 5.81 6.27
N ILE A 28 -5.93 6.42 5.09
CA ILE A 28 -5.17 7.66 4.83
C ILE A 28 -5.94 8.89 5.32
N THR A 29 -7.27 8.95 5.19
CA THR A 29 -8.12 10.10 5.62
C THR A 29 -7.54 11.48 5.27
N PRO A 30 -7.54 11.91 4.00
CA PRO A 30 -6.94 13.18 3.56
C PRO A 30 -7.46 14.44 4.27
N GLU A 31 -8.74 14.44 4.67
CA GLU A 31 -9.39 15.57 5.36
C GLU A 31 -8.69 15.96 6.68
N ASN A 32 -8.06 15.01 7.37
CA ASN A 32 -7.43 15.22 8.68
C ASN A 32 -5.91 15.42 8.60
N MET A 33 -5.37 15.69 7.40
CA MET A 33 -3.94 15.86 7.19
C MET A 33 -3.48 17.31 7.26
N HIS A 34 -2.24 17.49 7.73
CA HIS A 34 -1.52 18.74 7.59
C HIS A 34 -0.75 18.77 6.26
N TYR A 35 -1.00 19.79 5.44
CA TYR A 35 -0.39 19.96 4.12
C TYR A 35 0.66 21.07 4.14
N GLU A 36 1.90 20.72 3.83
CA GLU A 36 3.06 21.63 3.98
C GLU A 36 3.40 22.35 2.68
N VAL A 37 3.24 21.70 1.53
CA VAL A 37 3.66 22.26 0.24
C VAL A 37 2.47 22.82 -0.51
N LYS A 38 2.64 24.01 -1.09
CA LYS A 38 1.63 24.72 -1.88
C LYS A 38 2.13 24.96 -3.31
N SER A 39 1.24 24.80 -4.28
CA SER A 39 1.37 25.21 -5.67
C SER A 39 0.06 25.85 -6.11
N GLU A 40 0.11 26.83 -7.01
CA GLU A 40 -1.07 27.58 -7.44
C GLU A 40 -1.01 27.85 -8.94
N SER A 41 -2.15 27.75 -9.61
CA SER A 41 -2.31 28.04 -11.04
C SER A 41 -3.74 28.51 -11.30
N ASN A 42 -3.88 29.68 -11.91
CA ASN A 42 -5.16 30.26 -12.36
C ASN A 42 -6.28 30.20 -11.30
N GLY A 43 -5.96 30.61 -10.07
CA GLY A 43 -6.91 30.63 -8.95
C GLY A 43 -7.21 29.27 -8.32
N VAL A 44 -6.66 28.17 -8.83
CA VAL A 44 -6.71 26.86 -8.17
C VAL A 44 -5.44 26.64 -7.36
N VAL A 45 -5.62 26.33 -6.08
CA VAL A 45 -4.53 26.05 -5.14
C VAL A 45 -4.44 24.56 -4.89
N LEU A 46 -3.28 23.98 -5.17
CA LEU A 46 -2.89 22.64 -4.74
C LEU A 46 -2.06 22.73 -3.46
N GLN A 47 -2.48 21.99 -2.43
CA GLN A 47 -1.60 21.60 -1.33
C GLN A 47 -1.48 20.08 -1.30
N TYR A 48 -0.30 19.55 -0.97
CA TYR A 48 -0.10 18.10 -1.03
C TYR A 48 0.86 17.57 0.04
N ARG A 49 0.76 16.26 0.28
CA ARG A 49 1.63 15.49 1.17
C ARG A 49 1.99 14.17 0.49
N LEU A 50 3.28 13.89 0.38
CA LEU A 50 3.82 12.65 -0.17
C LEU A 50 4.05 11.62 0.94
N GLY A 51 4.14 10.34 0.59
CA GLY A 51 4.54 9.29 1.54
C GLY A 51 3.46 8.94 2.58
N VAL A 52 2.21 9.31 2.33
CA VAL A 52 1.08 9.15 3.26
C VAL A 52 0.84 7.72 3.72
N LEU A 53 1.13 6.73 2.87
CA LEU A 53 1.05 5.32 3.27
C LEU A 53 2.05 5.01 4.40
N GLY A 54 3.27 5.55 4.32
CA GLY A 54 4.31 5.34 5.33
C GLY A 54 3.99 5.97 6.67
N GLU A 55 3.49 7.20 6.66
CA GLU A 55 3.10 7.96 7.85
C GLU A 55 1.99 7.24 8.63
N HIS A 56 1.04 6.64 7.91
CA HIS A 56 -0.02 5.82 8.51
C HIS A 56 0.44 4.39 8.86
N GLY A 57 1.73 4.07 8.73
CA GLY A 57 2.29 2.77 9.12
C GLY A 57 1.99 1.62 8.14
N ASN A 58 1.56 1.92 6.91
CA ASN A 58 1.24 0.94 5.86
C ASN A 58 2.51 0.39 5.17
N LYS A 59 3.48 -0.11 5.95
CA LYS A 59 4.84 -0.49 5.50
C LYS A 59 4.87 -1.43 4.28
N LYS A 60 3.98 -2.42 4.23
CA LYS A 60 3.91 -3.37 3.09
C LYS A 60 3.45 -2.69 1.80
N TYR A 61 2.59 -1.69 1.89
CA TYR A 61 2.12 -0.91 0.75
C TYR A 61 3.19 0.08 0.31
N VAL A 62 3.96 0.67 1.22
CA VAL A 62 5.16 1.46 0.88
C VAL A 62 6.19 0.63 0.11
N LYS A 63 6.41 -0.64 0.50
CA LYS A 63 7.27 -1.55 -0.27
C LYS A 63 6.73 -1.77 -1.70
N LYS A 64 5.41 -1.75 -1.88
CA LYS A 64 4.75 -1.89 -3.19
C LYS A 64 4.80 -0.60 -4.00
N GLU A 65 4.74 0.57 -3.37
CA GLU A 65 5.04 1.86 -4.00
C GLU A 65 6.41 1.83 -4.66
N SER A 66 7.45 1.50 -3.88
CA SER A 66 8.81 1.43 -4.39
C SER A 66 9.00 0.33 -5.44
N LYS A 67 8.42 -0.85 -5.24
CA LYS A 67 8.56 -1.98 -6.18
C LYS A 67 7.92 -1.68 -7.55
N ASN A 68 6.82 -0.94 -7.58
CA ASN A 68 6.05 -0.69 -8.80
C ASN A 68 6.25 0.73 -9.35
N PHE A 69 7.20 1.50 -8.79
CA PHE A 69 7.45 2.89 -9.16
C PHE A 69 6.19 3.76 -9.14
N ILE A 70 5.40 3.65 -8.07
CA ILE A 70 4.18 4.45 -7.87
C ILE A 70 4.24 5.15 -6.53
N LYS A 71 3.64 6.34 -6.44
CA LYS A 71 3.53 7.09 -5.19
C LYS A 71 2.09 7.54 -4.96
N VAL A 72 1.63 7.39 -3.73
CA VAL A 72 0.34 7.88 -3.26
C VAL A 72 0.57 9.20 -2.55
N ALA A 73 -0.15 10.23 -2.99
CA ALA A 73 -0.13 11.55 -2.39
C ALA A 73 -1.54 11.89 -1.89
N ALA A 74 -1.63 12.45 -0.69
CA ALA A 74 -2.83 13.17 -0.31
C ALA A 74 -2.75 14.59 -0.88
N VAL A 75 -3.85 15.07 -1.41
CA VAL A 75 -3.97 16.41 -1.97
C VAL A 75 -5.16 17.14 -1.38
N LYS A 76 -5.04 18.46 -1.35
CA LYS A 76 -6.09 19.42 -1.04
C LYS A 76 -6.11 20.42 -2.18
N LEU A 77 -7.21 20.46 -2.91
CA LEU A 77 -7.43 21.36 -4.05
C LEU A 77 -8.48 22.38 -3.65
N THR A 78 -8.15 23.66 -3.67
CA THR A 78 -9.07 24.75 -3.38
C THR A 78 -9.33 25.55 -4.65
N ASN A 79 -10.59 25.71 -5.02
CA ASN A 79 -11.00 26.49 -6.18
C ASN A 79 -11.36 27.92 -5.76
N ASN A 80 -10.49 28.89 -6.04
CA ASN A 80 -10.77 30.31 -5.81
C ASN A 80 -11.23 31.03 -7.08
N THR A 81 -11.61 30.29 -8.13
CA THR A 81 -12.16 30.85 -9.37
C THR A 81 -13.67 31.03 -9.27
N ALA A 82 -14.25 31.73 -10.24
CA ALA A 82 -15.71 31.89 -10.36
C ALA A 82 -16.40 30.69 -11.05
N ASN A 83 -15.64 29.75 -11.62
CA ASN A 83 -16.15 28.63 -12.39
C ASN A 83 -15.97 27.31 -11.62
N THR A 84 -16.86 26.35 -11.85
CA THR A 84 -16.65 24.98 -11.38
C THR A 84 -15.48 24.36 -12.14
N ILE A 85 -14.57 23.70 -11.43
CA ILE A 85 -13.40 23.04 -12.00
C ILE A 85 -13.62 21.52 -12.00
N ASP A 86 -13.52 20.88 -13.16
CA ASP A 86 -13.44 19.43 -13.29
C ASP A 86 -11.98 18.99 -13.19
N VAL A 87 -11.63 18.26 -12.13
CA VAL A 87 -10.24 17.86 -11.86
C VAL A 87 -9.67 16.95 -12.95
N SER A 88 -10.49 16.13 -13.62
CA SER A 88 -10.00 15.23 -14.67
C SER A 88 -9.68 15.98 -15.96
N ASN A 89 -10.46 17.02 -16.28
CA ASN A 89 -10.42 17.69 -17.57
C ASN A 89 -9.61 19.00 -17.52
N ASP A 90 -9.79 19.79 -16.47
CA ASP A 90 -9.25 21.14 -16.37
C ASP A 90 -7.89 21.18 -15.67
N VAL A 91 -7.57 20.19 -14.84
CA VAL A 91 -6.36 20.16 -14.01
C VAL A 91 -5.34 19.15 -14.54
N LYS A 92 -4.18 19.65 -14.95
CA LYS A 92 -3.02 18.83 -15.34
C LYS A 92 -2.04 18.75 -14.18
N PHE A 93 -1.74 17.54 -13.71
CA PHE A 93 -0.77 17.31 -12.63
C PHE A 93 0.65 17.13 -13.18
N PHE A 94 1.63 17.64 -12.44
CA PHE A 94 3.04 17.53 -12.76
C PHE A 94 3.83 17.02 -11.55
N SER A 95 4.84 16.21 -11.80
CA SER A 95 5.84 15.78 -10.82
C SER A 95 7.22 16.23 -11.33
N GLY A 96 7.71 17.35 -10.81
CA GLY A 96 8.81 18.08 -11.43
C GLY A 96 8.44 18.53 -12.86
N PRO A 97 9.24 18.21 -13.89
CA PRO A 97 8.94 18.60 -15.28
C PRO A 97 7.92 17.70 -15.97
N ASN A 98 7.62 16.52 -15.39
CA ASN A 98 6.84 15.49 -16.06
C ASN A 98 5.36 15.65 -15.75
N GLN A 99 4.53 15.84 -16.78
CA GLN A 99 3.08 15.72 -16.65
C GLN A 99 2.69 14.27 -16.38
N PHE A 100 1.69 14.06 -15.54
CA PHE A 100 1.12 12.73 -15.34
C PHE A 100 -0.40 12.81 -15.14
N SER A 101 -1.09 11.73 -15.48
CA SER A 101 -2.47 11.49 -15.07
C SER A 101 -2.47 10.58 -13.85
N SER A 102 -3.31 10.90 -12.85
CA SER A 102 -3.47 10.02 -11.69
C SER A 102 -3.92 8.63 -12.13
N LEU A 103 -3.36 7.58 -11.54
CA LEU A 103 -3.82 6.22 -11.83
C LEU A 103 -5.25 6.02 -11.29
N GLU A 104 -6.07 5.37 -12.11
CA GLU A 104 -7.40 4.89 -11.72
C GLU A 104 -7.35 4.01 -10.46
N PRO A 105 -8.30 4.14 -9.51
CA PRO A 105 -8.26 3.42 -8.24
C PRO A 105 -8.08 1.90 -8.36
N LYS A 106 -8.75 1.27 -9.34
CA LYS A 106 -8.65 -0.18 -9.57
C LYS A 106 -7.25 -0.59 -10.04
N LEU A 107 -6.64 0.22 -10.92
CA LEU A 107 -5.30 -0.03 -11.44
C LEU A 107 -4.25 0.22 -10.36
N ALA A 108 -4.39 1.31 -9.60
CA ALA A 108 -3.56 1.60 -8.43
C ALA A 108 -3.61 0.45 -7.41
N HIS A 109 -4.81 -0.02 -7.07
CA HIS A 109 -5.01 -1.16 -6.18
C HIS A 109 -4.33 -2.44 -6.70
N ALA A 110 -4.48 -2.75 -7.99
CA ALA A 110 -3.85 -3.93 -8.59
C ALA A 110 -2.32 -3.91 -8.44
N ARG A 111 -1.69 -2.74 -8.51
CA ARG A 111 -0.23 -2.58 -8.33
C ARG A 111 0.18 -2.53 -6.86
N LEU A 112 -0.63 -1.94 -5.99
CA LEU A 112 -0.30 -1.74 -4.57
C LEU A 112 -0.64 -2.93 -3.66
N LYS A 113 -1.57 -3.81 -4.04
CA LYS A 113 -2.08 -4.85 -3.15
C LYS A 113 -1.01 -5.84 -2.65
N GLN A 114 -1.21 -6.33 -1.44
CA GLN A 114 -0.44 -7.44 -0.89
C GLN A 114 -0.75 -8.73 -1.65
N SER A 115 0.28 -9.51 -1.96
CA SER A 115 0.12 -10.81 -2.62
C SER A 115 -0.44 -11.81 -1.62
N VAL A 116 -1.65 -12.32 -1.86
CA VAL A 116 -2.34 -13.29 -1.00
C VAL A 116 -1.86 -14.74 -1.23
N PRO A 117 -1.65 -15.21 -2.48
CA PRO A 117 -1.30 -16.62 -2.71
C PRO A 117 0.01 -17.07 -2.06
N ILE A 118 0.95 -16.16 -1.81
CA ILE A 118 2.23 -16.49 -1.18
C ILE A 118 2.05 -17.09 0.22
N TYR A 119 0.94 -16.77 0.91
CA TYR A 119 0.65 -17.30 2.24
C TYR A 119 0.20 -18.77 2.22
N LEU A 120 -0.14 -19.32 1.05
CA LEU A 120 -0.35 -20.77 0.90
C LEU A 120 0.94 -21.55 1.17
N LEU A 121 2.12 -20.94 1.03
CA LEU A 121 3.38 -21.62 1.34
C LEU A 121 3.49 -22.00 2.83
N TYR A 122 2.75 -21.35 3.73
CA TYR A 122 2.69 -21.78 5.12
C TYR A 122 2.01 -23.16 5.28
N THR A 123 1.21 -23.62 4.31
CA THR A 123 0.67 -24.99 4.31
C THR A 123 1.77 -26.05 4.18
N LEU A 124 2.97 -25.69 3.73
CA LEU A 124 4.12 -26.62 3.74
C LEU A 124 4.59 -26.96 5.17
N LEU A 125 4.11 -26.24 6.19
CA LEU A 125 4.32 -26.59 7.60
C LEU A 125 3.38 -27.69 8.10
N THR A 126 2.41 -28.13 7.27
CA THR A 126 1.45 -29.21 7.58
C THR A 126 2.10 -30.53 8.02
N PRO A 127 3.22 -31.00 7.43
CA PRO A 127 3.86 -32.25 7.83
C PRO A 127 4.63 -32.18 9.16
N LEU A 128 4.71 -31.02 9.83
CA LEU A 128 5.46 -30.87 11.07
C LEU A 128 4.88 -31.75 12.19
N ARG A 129 5.78 -32.45 12.90
CA ARG A 129 5.46 -33.36 14.01
C ARG A 129 6.35 -33.02 15.20
N LEU A 130 5.76 -32.97 16.39
CA LEU A 130 6.53 -32.97 17.63
C LEU A 130 6.83 -34.42 18.00
N SER A 131 8.10 -34.71 18.25
CA SER A 131 8.57 -36.05 18.61
C SER A 131 9.40 -36.00 19.88
N GLU A 132 9.20 -36.99 20.75
CA GLU A 132 10.03 -37.24 21.92
C GLU A 132 11.08 -38.28 21.58
N THR A 133 12.30 -38.13 22.10
CA THR A 133 13.30 -39.19 22.06
C THR A 133 13.63 -39.62 23.47
N THR A 134 13.37 -40.88 23.77
CA THR A 134 13.63 -41.48 25.08
C THR A 134 15.04 -42.05 25.12
N TYR A 135 15.77 -41.73 26.20
CA TYR A 135 17.09 -42.28 26.47
C TYR A 135 17.02 -43.13 27.75
N VAL A 136 17.50 -44.36 27.68
CA VAL A 136 17.65 -45.25 28.84
C VAL A 136 19.14 -45.53 28.99
N ASN A 137 19.72 -45.19 30.15
CA ASN A 137 21.15 -45.32 30.42
C ASN A 137 22.06 -44.66 29.35
N GLY A 138 21.64 -43.51 28.81
CA GLY A 138 22.38 -42.79 27.77
C GLY A 138 22.26 -43.38 26.36
N ILE A 139 21.58 -44.51 26.18
CA ILE A 139 21.33 -45.13 24.88
C ILE A 139 19.97 -44.68 24.36
N LYS A 140 19.96 -44.19 23.12
CA LYS A 140 18.73 -43.82 22.41
C LYS A 140 17.91 -45.08 22.12
N GLN A 141 16.73 -45.20 22.71
CA GLN A 141 15.86 -46.37 22.46
C GLN A 141 14.83 -46.09 21.37
N GLU A 142 13.96 -45.11 21.58
CA GLU A 142 12.82 -44.88 20.69
C GLU A 142 12.59 -43.40 20.43
N THR A 143 12.06 -43.09 19.24
CA THR A 143 11.55 -41.77 18.90
C THR A 143 10.07 -41.90 18.64
N ARG A 144 9.24 -41.28 19.48
CA ARG A 144 7.77 -41.35 19.37
C ARG A 144 7.22 -39.99 18.97
N VAL A 145 6.27 -39.99 18.02
CA VAL A 145 5.55 -38.78 17.64
C VAL A 145 4.50 -38.50 18.71
N ILE A 146 4.58 -37.32 19.34
CA ILE A 146 3.68 -36.88 20.40
C ILE A 146 2.43 -36.23 19.80
N PHE A 147 2.61 -35.31 18.84
CA PHE A 147 1.49 -34.57 18.24
C PHE A 147 1.82 -34.03 16.84
N PRO A 148 0.92 -34.18 15.84
CA PRO A 148 1.11 -33.63 14.50
C PRO A 148 0.75 -32.14 14.45
N VAL A 149 1.52 -31.30 15.14
CA VAL A 149 1.29 -29.83 15.25
C VAL A 149 1.10 -29.14 13.89
N GLY A 150 1.74 -29.65 12.84
CA GLY A 150 1.69 -29.07 11.51
C GLY A 150 0.28 -28.94 10.94
N LEU A 151 -0.61 -29.90 11.22
CA LEU A 151 -1.99 -29.89 10.73
C LEU A 151 -2.79 -28.67 11.21
N ILE A 152 -2.39 -28.07 12.33
CA ILE A 152 -3.00 -26.84 12.87
C ILE A 152 -2.16 -25.63 12.47
N VAL A 153 -0.85 -25.71 12.65
CA VAL A 153 0.08 -24.58 12.43
C VAL A 153 0.08 -24.12 10.98
N GLY A 154 0.23 -25.03 10.01
CA GLY A 154 0.31 -24.68 8.60
C GLY A 154 -0.97 -24.01 8.09
N PRO A 155 -2.12 -24.72 8.11
CA PRO A 155 -3.40 -24.16 7.68
C PRO A 155 -3.83 -22.92 8.48
N GLY A 156 -3.61 -22.91 9.81
CA GLY A 156 -3.98 -21.79 10.67
C GLY A 156 -3.24 -20.51 10.30
N ILE A 157 -1.91 -20.58 10.13
CA ILE A 157 -1.11 -19.43 9.70
C ILE A 157 -1.50 -18.98 8.29
N THR A 158 -1.68 -19.93 7.36
CA THR A 158 -2.13 -19.61 5.99
C THR A 158 -3.44 -18.82 6.02
N LEU A 159 -4.47 -19.36 6.67
CA LEU A 159 -5.80 -18.75 6.71
C LEU A 159 -5.75 -17.35 7.34
N TYR A 160 -5.07 -17.22 8.48
CA TYR A 160 -4.92 -15.95 9.18
C TYR A 160 -4.30 -14.86 8.29
N ASN A 161 -3.21 -15.19 7.59
CA ASN A 161 -2.52 -14.25 6.73
C ASN A 161 -3.35 -13.88 5.48
N MET A 162 -4.03 -14.86 4.88
CA MET A 162 -4.87 -14.62 3.71
C MET A 162 -6.05 -13.71 4.03
N ILE A 163 -6.75 -13.94 5.15
CA ILE A 163 -7.84 -13.08 5.62
C ILE A 163 -7.32 -11.67 5.88
N THR A 164 -6.24 -11.54 6.66
CA THR A 164 -5.67 -10.24 7.03
C THR A 164 -5.28 -9.43 5.78
N ALA A 165 -4.56 -10.05 4.84
CA ALA A 165 -4.18 -9.38 3.60
C ALA A 165 -5.36 -9.07 2.69
N GLY A 166 -6.35 -9.97 2.60
CA GLY A 166 -7.58 -9.75 1.84
C GLY A 166 -8.37 -8.55 2.35
N THR A 167 -8.64 -8.51 3.66
CA THR A 167 -9.32 -7.38 4.31
C THR A 167 -8.53 -6.08 4.15
N ALA A 168 -7.21 -6.11 4.35
CA ALA A 168 -6.36 -4.93 4.19
C ALA A 168 -6.37 -4.40 2.75
N ASN A 169 -6.31 -5.27 1.75
CA ASN A 169 -6.39 -4.90 0.34
C ASN A 169 -7.74 -4.28 -0.01
N ASN A 170 -8.85 -4.81 0.51
CA ASN A 170 -10.18 -4.24 0.30
C ASN A 170 -10.30 -2.84 0.91
N LYS A 171 -9.75 -2.61 2.11
CA LYS A 171 -9.71 -1.28 2.72
C LYS A 171 -8.88 -0.29 1.89
N LEU A 172 -7.72 -0.71 1.38
CA LEU A 172 -6.93 0.12 0.46
C LEU A 172 -7.74 0.49 -0.80
N LEU A 173 -8.42 -0.47 -1.43
CA LEU A 173 -9.26 -0.19 -2.59
C LEU A 173 -10.37 0.80 -2.26
N SER A 174 -11.03 0.62 -1.12
CA SER A 174 -12.07 1.54 -0.63
C SER A 174 -11.53 2.96 -0.47
N ASP A 175 -10.35 3.14 0.13
CA ASP A 175 -9.74 4.46 0.30
C ASP A 175 -9.37 5.09 -1.05
N LEU A 176 -8.75 4.30 -1.95
CA LEU A 176 -8.40 4.76 -3.30
C LEU A 176 -9.62 5.20 -4.10
N GLN A 177 -10.77 4.52 -3.95
CA GLN A 177 -12.01 4.86 -4.63
C GLN A 177 -12.71 6.05 -3.97
N LYS A 178 -12.86 6.02 -2.65
CA LYS A 178 -13.57 7.06 -1.88
C LYS A 178 -12.91 8.42 -2.06
N TYR A 179 -11.58 8.47 -1.94
CA TYR A 179 -10.83 9.71 -1.94
C TYR A 179 -10.18 10.02 -3.28
N SER A 180 -10.45 9.27 -4.37
CA SER A 180 -9.91 9.64 -5.67
C SER A 180 -10.36 11.05 -6.06
N VAL A 181 -9.43 11.87 -6.53
CA VAL A 181 -9.76 13.17 -7.12
C VAL A 181 -10.26 13.05 -8.57
N LEU A 182 -10.12 11.86 -9.18
CA LEU A 182 -10.58 11.64 -10.54
C LEU A 182 -12.11 11.78 -10.61
N ASN A 183 -12.57 12.49 -11.65
CA ASN A 183 -13.97 12.76 -11.96
C ASN A 183 -14.69 13.51 -10.82
N LYS A 184 -13.94 14.31 -10.06
CA LYS A 184 -14.48 15.23 -9.07
C LYS A 184 -14.55 16.63 -9.65
N GLN A 185 -15.62 17.32 -9.30
CA GLN A 185 -15.80 18.73 -9.57
C GLN A 185 -15.62 19.51 -8.27
N ILE A 186 -15.09 20.73 -8.38
CA ILE A 186 -14.88 21.63 -7.25
C ILE A 186 -15.62 22.93 -7.58
N ALA A 187 -16.68 23.25 -6.85
CA ALA A 187 -17.42 24.49 -7.10
C ALA A 187 -16.62 25.73 -6.67
N PRO A 188 -17.00 26.93 -7.10
CA PRO A 188 -16.36 28.17 -6.66
C PRO A 188 -16.30 28.29 -5.13
N GLY A 189 -15.12 28.56 -4.59
CA GLY A 189 -14.85 28.67 -3.15
C GLY A 189 -14.71 27.34 -2.40
N GLU A 190 -14.95 26.19 -3.05
CA GLU A 190 -14.87 24.89 -2.40
C GLU A 190 -13.45 24.34 -2.31
N THR A 191 -13.26 23.41 -1.39
CA THR A 191 -12.03 22.65 -1.22
C THR A 191 -12.32 21.15 -1.28
N LEU A 192 -11.62 20.47 -2.19
CA LEU A 192 -11.62 19.02 -2.31
C LEU A 192 -10.40 18.43 -1.60
N HIS A 193 -10.64 17.50 -0.68
CA HIS A 193 -9.59 16.65 -0.09
C HIS A 193 -9.61 15.28 -0.76
N GLY A 194 -8.45 14.80 -1.20
CA GLY A 194 -8.40 13.53 -1.92
C GLY A 194 -7.01 12.91 -2.04
N ILE A 195 -6.92 11.91 -2.91
CA ILE A 195 -5.75 11.11 -3.20
C ILE A 195 -5.47 11.18 -4.69
N VAL A 196 -4.20 11.40 -5.01
CA VAL A 196 -3.62 11.26 -6.34
C VAL A 196 -2.60 10.13 -6.30
N VAL A 197 -2.64 9.26 -7.32
CA VAL A 197 -1.69 8.15 -7.47
C VAL A 197 -0.77 8.44 -8.65
N ILE A 198 0.49 8.72 -8.36
CA ILE A 198 1.50 9.18 -9.30
C ILE A 198 2.20 7.97 -9.93
N PRO A 199 2.06 7.72 -11.24
CA PRO A 199 2.83 6.69 -11.94
C PRO A 199 4.27 7.16 -12.16
N ASN A 200 5.22 6.22 -12.16
CA ASN A 200 6.66 6.48 -12.29
C ASN A 200 7.16 7.57 -11.33
N GLY A 201 6.53 7.63 -10.14
CA GLY A 201 6.67 8.73 -9.20
C GLY A 201 7.90 8.60 -8.30
N GLY A 202 8.63 9.71 -8.16
CA GLY A 202 9.63 9.93 -7.11
C GLY A 202 9.11 10.84 -6.00
N TYR A 203 10.02 11.45 -5.23
CA TYR A 203 9.68 12.51 -4.27
C TYR A 203 9.81 13.91 -4.90
N ASN A 204 9.60 14.01 -6.22
CA ASN A 204 9.66 15.30 -6.90
C ASN A 204 8.48 16.17 -6.46
N PRO A 205 8.66 17.50 -6.40
CA PRO A 205 7.58 18.41 -6.08
C PRO A 205 6.39 18.23 -7.03
N LEU A 206 5.18 18.25 -6.48
CA LEU A 206 3.95 18.27 -7.25
C LEU A 206 3.52 19.70 -7.56
N SER A 207 3.02 19.90 -8.77
CA SER A 207 2.39 21.14 -9.19
C SER A 207 1.21 20.85 -10.11
N ILE A 208 0.39 21.87 -10.33
CA ILE A 208 -0.75 21.83 -11.25
C ILE A 208 -0.62 22.91 -12.30
N LYS A 209 -1.22 22.67 -13.46
CA LYS A 209 -1.61 23.70 -14.41
C LYS A 209 -3.07 23.54 -14.73
N VAL A 210 -3.82 24.62 -14.65
CA VAL A 210 -5.23 24.65 -15.06
C VAL A 210 -5.29 25.14 -16.50
N GLY A 211 -6.00 24.41 -17.37
CA GLY A 211 -6.18 24.79 -18.77
C GLY A 211 -6.95 26.11 -18.92
N GLU A 212 -6.56 26.93 -19.89
CA GLU A 212 -7.22 28.21 -20.24
C GLU A 212 -8.07 28.15 -21.52
N GLU A 213 -8.24 26.98 -22.14
CA GLU A 213 -9.02 26.81 -23.38
C GLU A 213 -10.51 26.67 -23.03
N GLU A 214 -11.49 27.56 -23.33
CA GLU A 214 -11.71 28.53 -24.41
C GLU A 214 -12.35 29.85 -23.89
N LEU A 215 -11.58 30.88 -23.51
CA LEU A 215 -12.16 32.22 -23.25
C LEU A 215 -11.67 33.35 -24.17
N GLN A 216 -10.80 33.07 -25.16
CA GLN A 216 -10.25 34.12 -26.04
C GLN A 216 -10.05 33.76 -27.53
N THR A 217 -10.80 32.82 -28.10
CA THR A 217 -10.74 32.54 -29.56
C THR A 217 -12.10 32.50 -30.24
N LYS A 218 -12.98 33.46 -29.90
CA LYS A 218 -14.10 33.91 -30.76
C LYS A 218 -14.31 35.41 -30.55
N GLN A 219 -13.43 36.23 -31.11
CA GLN A 219 -13.72 37.62 -31.47
C GLN A 219 -13.35 37.83 -32.92
#